data_AF-A0A1F9MLS1-F1
#
_entry.id   AF-A0A1F9MLS1-F1
#
_cell.length_a   1.000
_cell.length_b   1.000
_cell.length_c   1.000
_cell.angle_alpha   90.00
_cell.angle_beta   90.00
_cell.angle_gamma   90.00
#
_symmetry.space_group_name_H-M   'P 1'
#
loop_
_entity.id
_entity.type
_entity.pdbx_description
1 polymer ?
#
loop_
_entity_poly.entity_id
_entity_poly.type
_entity_poly.pdbx_seq_one_letter_code
_entity_poly.pdbx_strand_id
1 'polypeptide(L)'
;MTTTLPVASEVKKDNFRFSKEAVITPHVIDESGYYENETLATYSLVPKTILSCNTKSEDLSYSLQTVLSSVVVGGKKKYVIMKEPLPDVVRYSGNRYQLNPEIIVKKRIFTELYPKKEVFKDGGVEFKIMSVDLVSGTANIEISNNTKTYVDFNGLSLHFGGKVFVASDKEAIPPKSQTVRYVNFGKFYGFSNEIFYAGGGRIATDKKTAQSTMLELGISTKLRIDGKESTFLKTHQYILANIIKQN
;
A
#
# COMPACT_ATOMS: atom_id res chain seq x y z
N MET A 1 -54.84 -22.45 22.39
CA MET A 1 -53.59 -23.07 22.87
C MET A 1 -52.47 -22.07 22.66
N THR A 2 -51.91 -21.56 23.75
CA THR A 2 -50.79 -20.61 23.71
C THR A 2 -49.53 -21.43 23.95
N THR A 3 -48.78 -21.71 22.89
CA THR A 3 -47.53 -22.46 23.00
C THR A 3 -46.47 -21.52 23.53
N THR A 4 -46.19 -21.57 24.84
CA THR A 4 -45.08 -20.84 25.44
C THR A 4 -43.79 -21.50 24.96
N LEU A 5 -43.19 -20.95 23.91
CA LEU A 5 -41.87 -21.35 23.48
C LEU A 5 -40.87 -20.95 24.57
N PRO A 6 -39.97 -21.85 25.01
CA PRO A 6 -38.95 -21.49 25.98
C PRO A 6 -38.07 -20.38 25.39
N VAL A 7 -37.71 -19.39 26.21
CA VAL A 7 -36.90 -18.21 25.84
C VAL A 7 -35.67 -18.61 25.00
N ALA A 8 -35.03 -19.74 25.32
CA ALA A 8 -33.88 -20.27 24.57
C ALA A 8 -34.19 -20.65 23.10
N SER A 9 -35.43 -21.05 22.78
CA SER A 9 -35.87 -21.41 21.42
C SER A 9 -36.24 -20.18 20.57
N GLU A 10 -36.80 -19.14 21.19
CA GLU A 10 -37.01 -17.82 20.58
C GLU A 10 -35.65 -17.16 20.27
N VAL A 11 -34.73 -17.15 21.25
CA VAL A 11 -33.34 -16.66 21.12
C VAL A 11 -32.56 -17.38 20.01
N LYS A 12 -32.75 -18.70 19.83
CA LYS A 12 -32.12 -19.48 18.74
C LYS A 12 -32.71 -19.17 17.35
N LYS A 13 -34.02 -18.92 17.25
CA LYS A 13 -34.66 -18.52 15.97
C LYS A 13 -34.27 -17.10 15.57
N ASP A 14 -34.15 -16.19 16.54
CA ASP A 14 -33.69 -14.82 16.32
C ASP A 14 -32.22 -14.76 15.86
N ASN A 15 -31.36 -15.68 16.31
CA ASN A 15 -29.94 -15.74 15.92
C ASN A 15 -29.70 -15.82 14.39
N PHE A 16 -30.41 -16.69 13.67
CA PHE A 16 -30.23 -16.82 12.21
C PHE A 16 -30.67 -15.55 11.48
N ARG A 17 -31.75 -14.93 11.94
CA ARG A 17 -32.31 -13.68 11.42
C ARG A 17 -31.36 -12.50 11.70
N PHE A 18 -30.80 -12.47 12.90
CA PHE A 18 -29.83 -11.51 13.39
C PHE A 18 -28.52 -11.46 12.58
N SER A 19 -27.92 -12.61 12.24
CA SER A 19 -26.71 -12.65 11.41
C SER A 19 -26.87 -12.01 10.03
N LYS A 20 -28.11 -11.85 9.56
CA LYS A 20 -28.47 -11.26 8.26
C LYS A 20 -29.02 -9.84 8.36
N GLU A 21 -29.57 -9.43 9.51
CA GLU A 21 -30.27 -8.15 9.71
C GLU A 21 -29.48 -7.13 10.54
N ALA A 22 -28.34 -7.50 11.13
CA ALA A 22 -27.51 -6.57 11.91
C ALA A 22 -26.90 -5.48 11.02
N VAL A 23 -27.12 -4.21 11.40
CA VAL A 23 -26.46 -3.06 10.79
C VAL A 23 -25.06 -2.95 11.38
N ILE A 24 -24.04 -2.98 10.52
CA ILE A 24 -22.64 -2.89 10.92
C ILE A 24 -22.11 -1.50 10.56
N THR A 25 -21.81 -0.71 11.59
CA THR A 25 -21.28 0.65 11.45
C THR A 25 -19.89 0.71 12.10
N PRO A 26 -18.82 0.39 11.36
CA PRO A 26 -17.49 0.34 11.96
C PRO A 26 -17.01 1.73 12.42
N HIS A 27 -16.35 1.76 13.58
CA HIS A 27 -15.63 2.94 14.04
C HIS A 27 -14.16 2.84 13.61
N VAL A 28 -13.75 3.64 12.64
CA VAL A 28 -12.37 3.58 12.14
C VAL A 28 -11.48 4.53 12.93
N ILE A 29 -10.39 3.99 13.48
CA ILE A 29 -9.30 4.74 14.09
C ILE A 29 -8.13 4.73 13.10
N ASP A 30 -7.77 5.90 12.59
CA ASP A 30 -6.60 6.05 11.71
C ASP A 30 -5.35 6.35 12.53
N GLU A 31 -4.54 5.33 12.78
CA GLU A 31 -3.18 5.51 13.30
C GLU A 31 -2.14 5.65 12.18
N SER A 32 -2.49 5.31 10.94
CA SER A 32 -1.59 5.43 9.80
C SER A 32 -1.37 6.88 9.38
N GLY A 33 -2.34 7.77 9.66
CA GLY A 33 -2.37 9.16 9.23
C GLY A 33 -2.58 9.35 7.73
N TYR A 34 -2.95 8.28 7.02
CA TYR A 34 -3.14 8.23 5.57
C TYR A 34 -4.55 7.84 5.15
N TYR A 35 -5.45 7.60 6.11
CA TYR A 35 -6.81 7.19 5.82
C TYR A 35 -7.71 8.42 5.62
N GLU A 36 -8.24 8.59 4.41
CA GLU A 36 -9.02 9.77 4.03
C GLU A 36 -10.54 9.54 4.10
N ASN A 37 -11.01 8.76 5.08
CA ASN A 37 -12.42 8.37 5.21
C ASN A 37 -12.96 7.55 4.03
N GLU A 38 -12.09 6.88 3.28
CA GLU A 38 -12.50 5.91 2.26
C GLU A 38 -13.31 4.79 2.90
N THR A 39 -14.46 4.41 2.36
CA THR A 39 -15.31 3.38 2.98
C THR A 39 -14.56 2.04 3.13
N LEU A 40 -13.99 1.76 4.31
CA LEU A 40 -13.54 0.43 4.70
C LEU A 40 -14.72 -0.54 4.90
N ALA A 41 -15.93 0.01 5.02
CA ALA A 41 -17.17 -0.70 5.32
C ALA A 41 -17.83 -1.39 4.10
N THR A 42 -17.31 -1.24 2.87
CA THR A 42 -17.78 -2.04 1.72
C THR A 42 -17.30 -3.50 1.78
N TYR A 43 -16.52 -3.86 2.81
CA TYR A 43 -16.01 -5.21 3.03
C TYR A 43 -16.76 -5.87 4.18
N SER A 44 -17.18 -7.12 3.95
CA SER A 44 -18.02 -7.89 4.83
C SER A 44 -17.28 -8.22 6.13
N LEU A 45 -17.41 -7.33 7.11
CA LEU A 45 -17.39 -7.72 8.51
C LEU A 45 -18.59 -8.65 8.68
N VAL A 46 -18.33 -9.94 8.81
CA VAL A 46 -19.40 -10.92 8.97
C VAL A 46 -19.39 -11.39 10.42
N PRO A 47 -20.53 -11.29 11.13
CA PRO A 47 -20.73 -12.02 12.37
C PRO A 47 -20.54 -13.53 12.11
N LYS A 48 -19.52 -14.13 12.73
CA LYS A 48 -19.16 -15.53 12.46
C LYS A 48 -19.83 -16.49 13.44
N THR A 49 -19.82 -16.16 14.74
CA THR A 49 -20.29 -17.08 15.79
C THR A 49 -20.77 -16.32 17.03
N ILE A 50 -21.91 -16.74 17.59
CA ILE A 50 -22.36 -16.29 18.91
C ILE A 50 -21.51 -16.94 20.00
N LEU A 51 -20.94 -16.11 20.86
CA LEU A 51 -20.13 -16.54 22.00
C LEU A 51 -20.97 -16.60 23.28
N SER A 52 -21.89 -15.64 23.48
CA SER A 52 -22.79 -15.62 24.63
C SER A 52 -24.04 -14.76 24.38
N CYS A 53 -25.09 -14.99 25.16
CA CYS A 53 -26.34 -14.25 25.16
C CYS A 53 -26.72 -13.88 26.59
N ASN A 54 -27.13 -12.63 26.83
CA ASN A 54 -27.59 -12.18 28.13
C ASN A 54 -28.81 -11.25 27.98
N THR A 55 -29.70 -11.29 28.96
CA THR A 55 -30.86 -10.41 29.11
C THR A 55 -30.66 -9.55 30.35
N LYS A 56 -30.44 -8.24 30.18
CA LYS A 56 -30.41 -7.30 31.30
C LYS A 56 -31.41 -6.19 31.01
N SER A 57 -32.35 -5.98 31.92
CA SER A 57 -33.26 -4.82 31.89
C SER A 57 -33.97 -4.64 30.55
N GLU A 58 -34.64 -5.67 30.05
CA GLU A 58 -35.41 -5.67 28.78
C GLU A 58 -34.57 -5.61 27.49
N ASP A 59 -33.25 -5.42 27.59
CA ASP A 59 -32.33 -5.47 26.46
C ASP A 59 -31.73 -6.88 26.27
N LEU A 60 -31.85 -7.38 25.03
CA LEU A 60 -31.17 -8.59 24.57
C LEU A 60 -29.78 -8.23 24.05
N SER A 61 -28.74 -8.82 24.65
CA SER A 61 -27.34 -8.60 24.28
C SER A 61 -26.67 -9.89 23.81
N TYR A 62 -25.98 -9.83 22.66
CA TYR A 62 -25.19 -10.93 22.11
C TYR A 62 -23.72 -10.55 22.02
N SER A 63 -22.83 -11.44 22.47
CA SER A 63 -21.40 -11.34 22.13
C SER A 63 -21.14 -12.14 20.86
N LEU A 64 -20.61 -11.50 19.82
CA LEU A 64 -20.31 -12.11 18.53
C LEU A 64 -18.82 -12.05 18.22
N GLN A 65 -18.26 -13.14 17.73
CA GLN A 65 -17.01 -13.06 17.00
C GLN A 65 -17.29 -12.45 15.63
N THR A 66 -16.76 -11.27 15.36
CA THR A 66 -16.68 -10.71 14.01
C THR A 66 -15.49 -11.36 13.29
N VAL A 67 -15.36 -11.23 11.97
CA VAL A 67 -14.05 -11.45 11.32
C VAL A 67 -13.84 -10.43 10.24
N LEU A 68 -12.65 -9.82 10.25
CA LEU A 68 -12.14 -9.11 9.09
C LEU A 68 -11.78 -10.16 8.05
N SER A 69 -12.74 -10.49 7.17
CA SER A 69 -12.39 -11.11 5.91
C SER A 69 -11.47 -10.11 5.17
N SER A 70 -10.26 -10.53 4.84
CA SER A 70 -9.18 -9.64 4.39
C SER A 70 -9.66 -8.62 3.35
N VAL A 71 -9.36 -7.34 3.57
CA VAL A 71 -9.70 -6.24 2.66
C VAL A 71 -8.98 -6.44 1.33
N VAL A 72 -9.74 -6.79 0.29
CA VAL A 72 -9.27 -7.00 -1.08
C VAL A 72 -10.06 -6.07 -1.99
N VAL A 73 -9.48 -4.91 -2.32
CA VAL A 73 -10.07 -3.96 -3.29
C VAL A 73 -9.43 -4.23 -4.64
N GLY A 74 -10.20 -4.67 -5.63
CA GLY A 74 -9.66 -5.03 -6.95
C GLY A 74 -8.54 -6.09 -6.89
N GLY A 75 -8.59 -7.01 -5.93
CA GLY A 75 -7.56 -8.04 -5.75
C GLY A 75 -6.34 -7.63 -4.92
N LYS A 76 -6.24 -6.39 -4.42
CA LYS A 76 -5.02 -5.88 -3.73
C LYS A 76 -5.33 -5.29 -2.34
N LYS A 77 -4.45 -5.58 -1.38
CA LYS A 77 -4.46 -4.99 -0.02
C LYS A 77 -3.94 -3.55 -0.08
N LYS A 78 -4.70 -2.58 0.42
CA LYS A 78 -4.35 -1.15 0.44
C LYS A 78 -3.81 -0.67 1.79
N TYR A 79 -4.23 -1.30 2.88
CA TYR A 79 -3.84 -0.93 4.23
C TYR A 79 -3.40 -2.16 5.02
N VAL A 80 -2.50 -1.95 5.97
CA VAL A 80 -2.26 -2.87 7.08
C VAL A 80 -3.16 -2.42 8.22
N ILE A 81 -4.18 -3.23 8.50
CA ILE A 81 -5.17 -2.98 9.54
C ILE A 81 -4.84 -3.90 10.70
N MET A 82 -4.78 -3.35 11.92
CA MET A 82 -4.78 -4.13 13.14
C MET A 82 -6.12 -3.97 13.82
N LYS A 83 -6.94 -5.00 13.76
CA LYS A 83 -7.78 -5.35 14.90
C LYS A 83 -8.12 -6.81 14.78
N GLU A 84 -7.94 -7.53 15.86
CA GLU A 84 -8.52 -8.84 16.00
C GLU A 84 -10.01 -8.63 16.22
N PRO A 85 -10.88 -9.38 15.54
CA PRO A 85 -12.26 -9.36 15.92
C PRO A 85 -12.40 -9.99 17.32
N LEU A 86 -12.38 -9.13 18.33
CA LEU A 86 -12.78 -9.47 19.68
C LEU A 86 -14.30 -9.56 19.72
N PRO A 87 -14.87 -10.29 20.71
CA PRO A 87 -16.31 -10.30 20.92
C PRO A 87 -16.88 -8.88 20.93
N ASP A 88 -17.70 -8.56 19.94
CA ASP A 88 -18.47 -7.32 19.92
C ASP A 88 -19.83 -7.57 20.56
N VAL A 89 -20.30 -6.61 21.36
CA VAL A 89 -21.63 -6.67 21.99
C VAL A 89 -22.64 -6.00 21.08
N VAL A 90 -23.60 -6.78 20.58
CA VAL A 90 -24.75 -6.22 19.87
C VAL A 90 -25.91 -6.05 20.82
N ARG A 91 -26.53 -4.89 20.75
CA ARG A 91 -27.74 -4.52 21.50
C ARG A 91 -28.92 -4.42 20.54
N TYR A 92 -30.08 -4.90 20.98
CA TYR A 92 -31.34 -4.70 20.29
C TYR A 92 -32.06 -3.49 20.89
N SER A 93 -32.24 -2.42 20.12
CA SER A 93 -32.95 -1.20 20.57
C SER A 93 -33.71 -0.58 19.40
N GLY A 94 -35.00 -0.30 19.60
CA GLY A 94 -35.84 0.35 18.58
C GLY A 94 -35.99 -0.47 17.28
N ASN A 95 -36.27 -1.78 17.40
CA ASN A 95 -36.49 -2.73 16.29
C ASN A 95 -35.28 -3.01 15.38
N ARG A 96 -34.06 -2.70 15.80
CA ARG A 96 -32.85 -2.96 15.01
C ARG A 96 -31.70 -3.45 15.85
N TYR A 97 -30.83 -4.23 15.22
CA TYR A 97 -29.57 -4.69 15.76
C TYR A 97 -28.44 -3.82 15.20
N GLN A 98 -27.59 -3.28 16.08
CA GLN A 98 -26.47 -2.44 15.68
C GLN A 98 -25.14 -2.98 16.24
N LEU A 99 -24.15 -3.11 15.36
CA LEU A 99 -22.79 -3.53 15.67
C LEU A 99 -21.83 -2.38 15.30
N ASN A 100 -20.99 -1.96 16.24
CA ASN A 100 -20.03 -0.88 16.02
C ASN A 100 -18.58 -1.38 16.24
N PRO A 101 -18.06 -2.27 15.38
CA PRO A 101 -16.72 -2.80 15.56
C PRO A 101 -15.71 -1.69 15.30
N GLU A 102 -14.72 -1.53 16.16
CA GLU A 102 -13.64 -0.59 15.86
C GLU A 102 -12.66 -1.25 14.86
N ILE A 103 -12.04 -0.46 13.99
CA ILE A 103 -11.04 -0.90 13.00
C ILE A 103 -9.85 0.04 13.13
N ILE A 104 -8.65 -0.48 13.40
CA ILE A 104 -7.46 0.36 13.53
C ILE A 104 -6.59 0.22 12.28
N VAL A 105 -6.47 1.30 11.51
CA VAL A 105 -5.59 1.35 10.34
C VAL A 105 -4.19 1.72 10.81
N LYS A 106 -3.20 0.84 10.61
CA LYS A 106 -1.83 1.06 11.11
C LYS A 106 -0.88 1.60 10.06
N LYS A 107 -0.95 1.11 8.82
CA LYS A 107 -0.05 1.53 7.73
C LYS A 107 -0.80 1.57 6.40
N ARG A 108 -0.41 2.46 5.48
CA ARG A 108 -0.82 2.43 4.06
C ARG A 108 0.20 1.65 3.24
N ILE A 109 -0.28 0.90 2.26
CA ILE A 109 0.55 0.12 1.33
C ILE A 109 0.71 0.92 0.04
N PHE A 110 1.96 1.27 -0.27
CA PHE A 110 2.37 1.97 -1.48
C PHE A 110 3.04 1.01 -2.46
N THR A 111 2.69 1.14 -3.74
CA THR A 111 3.24 0.34 -4.84
C THR A 111 4.12 1.14 -5.78
N GLU A 112 4.15 2.47 -5.66
CA GLU A 112 4.84 3.36 -6.57
C GLU A 112 5.56 4.49 -5.83
N LEU A 113 6.69 4.92 -6.38
CA LEU A 113 7.47 6.09 -5.96
C LEU A 113 7.56 7.11 -7.11
N TYR A 114 7.63 8.40 -6.78
CA TYR A 114 7.68 9.54 -7.71
C TYR A 114 8.77 10.53 -7.31
N PRO A 115 10.06 10.21 -7.54
CA PRO A 115 11.17 10.99 -7.03
C PRO A 115 11.24 12.40 -7.61
N LYS A 116 11.01 12.56 -8.94
CA LYS A 116 10.78 13.74 -9.82
C LYS A 116 11.54 15.06 -9.58
N LYS A 117 11.98 15.37 -8.37
CA LYS A 117 12.69 16.59 -7.97
C LYS A 117 14.14 16.57 -8.41
N GLU A 118 14.81 15.43 -8.28
CA GLU A 118 16.24 15.34 -8.57
C GLU A 118 16.51 15.02 -10.03
N VAL A 119 17.51 15.71 -10.58
CA VAL A 119 18.04 15.49 -11.92
C VAL A 119 19.52 15.19 -11.78
N PHE A 120 19.92 13.97 -12.16
CA PHE A 120 21.29 13.50 -12.08
C PHE A 120 22.03 13.91 -13.36
N LYS A 121 23.06 14.76 -13.26
CA LYS A 121 23.75 15.35 -14.40
C LYS A 121 25.22 14.93 -14.47
N ASP A 122 25.70 14.65 -15.69
CA ASP A 122 27.13 14.46 -15.99
C ASP A 122 27.41 14.66 -17.47
N GLY A 123 28.49 15.37 -17.81
CA GLY A 123 28.97 15.49 -19.20
C GLY A 123 27.96 16.05 -20.22
N GLY A 124 26.92 16.79 -19.78
CA GLY A 124 25.83 17.26 -20.64
C GLY A 124 24.70 16.26 -20.86
N VAL A 125 24.70 15.12 -20.16
CA VAL A 125 23.60 14.16 -20.08
C VAL A 125 22.90 14.32 -18.75
N GLU A 126 21.56 14.26 -18.77
CA GLU A 126 20.74 14.35 -17.57
C GLU A 126 19.81 13.15 -17.47
N PHE A 127 19.73 12.55 -16.29
CA PHE A 127 18.82 11.46 -15.96
C PHE A 127 17.86 11.91 -14.87
N LYS A 128 16.57 11.64 -15.05
CA LYS A 128 15.53 11.96 -14.09
C LYS A 128 14.61 10.77 -13.90
N ILE A 129 14.56 10.24 -12.68
CA ILE A 129 13.67 9.12 -12.33
C ILE A 129 12.27 9.70 -12.06
N MET A 130 11.36 9.48 -13.02
CA MET A 130 10.01 10.03 -13.00
C MET A 130 9.07 9.24 -12.10
N SER A 131 9.21 7.92 -12.13
CA SER A 131 8.45 7.00 -11.27
C SER A 131 9.12 5.65 -11.18
N VAL A 132 8.90 4.94 -10.08
CA VAL A 132 9.32 3.56 -9.89
C VAL A 132 8.11 2.74 -9.43
N ASP A 133 7.71 1.73 -10.21
CA ASP A 133 6.72 0.72 -9.82
C ASP A 133 7.44 -0.41 -9.07
N LEU A 134 7.16 -0.51 -7.79
CA LEU A 134 7.78 -1.45 -6.87
C LEU A 134 7.33 -2.90 -7.13
N VAL A 135 6.14 -3.09 -7.70
CA VAL A 135 5.53 -4.42 -7.90
C VAL A 135 6.12 -5.07 -9.15
N SER A 136 6.14 -4.32 -10.25
CA SER A 136 6.68 -4.81 -11.52
C SER A 136 8.21 -4.68 -11.60
N GLY A 137 8.80 -3.82 -10.76
CA GLY A 137 10.23 -3.53 -10.80
C GLY A 137 10.62 -2.68 -12.01
N THR A 138 9.71 -1.80 -12.42
CA THR A 138 9.91 -0.94 -13.60
C THR A 138 10.05 0.52 -13.19
N ALA A 139 10.75 1.31 -14.00
CA ALA A 139 10.86 2.75 -13.80
C ALA A 139 10.68 3.52 -15.10
N ASN A 140 10.07 4.70 -14.99
CA ASN A 140 10.10 5.70 -16.04
C ASN A 140 11.29 6.63 -15.79
N ILE A 141 12.21 6.70 -16.74
CA ILE A 141 13.42 7.50 -16.66
C ILE A 141 13.44 8.44 -17.84
N GLU A 142 13.44 9.73 -17.57
CA GLU A 142 13.66 10.76 -18.57
C GLU A 142 15.16 10.98 -18.74
N ILE A 143 15.63 10.93 -19.98
CA ILE A 143 17.03 11.09 -20.36
C ILE A 143 17.11 12.29 -21.31
N SER A 144 17.91 13.29 -20.96
CA SER A 144 18.16 14.47 -21.80
C SER A 144 19.60 14.48 -22.26
N ASN A 145 19.83 14.55 -23.56
CA ASN A 145 21.14 14.74 -24.15
C ASN A 145 21.32 16.20 -24.58
N ASN A 146 22.02 16.98 -23.76
CA ASN A 146 22.34 18.38 -24.04
C ASN A 146 23.67 18.55 -24.79
N THR A 147 24.32 17.46 -25.18
CA THR A 147 25.56 17.51 -25.98
C THR A 147 25.25 17.83 -27.46
N LYS A 148 26.31 17.95 -28.27
CA LYS A 148 26.18 18.16 -29.73
C LYS A 148 26.23 16.86 -30.52
N THR A 149 26.41 15.72 -29.86
CA THR A 149 26.61 14.42 -30.48
C THR A 149 25.70 13.35 -29.87
N TYR A 150 25.72 12.16 -30.44
CA TYR A 150 25.00 11.03 -29.88
C TYR A 150 25.64 10.58 -28.57
N VAL A 151 24.79 10.16 -27.63
CA VAL A 151 25.21 9.54 -26.38
C VAL A 151 24.75 8.10 -26.42
N ASP A 152 25.70 7.18 -26.48
CA ASP A 152 25.39 5.76 -26.31
C ASP A 152 25.45 5.44 -24.82
N PHE A 153 24.46 4.71 -24.32
CA PHE A 153 24.53 4.13 -22.99
C PHE A 153 24.40 2.61 -23.06
N ASN A 154 25.17 1.93 -22.22
CA ASN A 154 25.26 0.47 -22.20
C ASN A 154 24.91 -0.07 -20.81
N GLY A 155 23.71 -0.64 -20.71
CA GLY A 155 23.13 -1.08 -19.47
C GLY A 155 22.68 0.10 -18.61
N LEU A 156 21.57 -0.09 -17.90
CA LEU A 156 21.08 0.92 -16.96
C LEU A 156 20.82 0.22 -15.65
N SER A 157 21.33 0.79 -14.55
CA SER A 157 21.14 0.23 -13.21
C SER A 157 20.41 1.22 -12.32
N LEU A 158 19.42 0.71 -11.59
CA LEU A 158 18.70 1.44 -10.56
C LEU A 158 19.29 1.05 -9.20
N HIS A 159 19.77 2.05 -8.47
CA HIS A 159 20.18 1.92 -7.08
C HIS A 159 18.94 2.24 -6.24
N PHE A 160 18.50 1.29 -5.41
CA PHE A 160 17.27 1.44 -4.64
C PHE A 160 17.42 0.73 -3.30
N GLY A 161 17.30 1.49 -2.20
CA GLY A 161 17.31 0.97 -0.83
C GLY A 161 18.53 0.09 -0.51
N GLY A 162 19.72 0.50 -0.97
CA GLY A 162 20.98 -0.23 -0.76
C GLY A 162 21.19 -1.45 -1.68
N LYS A 163 20.33 -1.64 -2.69
CA LYS A 163 20.48 -2.68 -3.72
C LYS A 163 20.66 -2.08 -5.10
N VAL A 164 21.27 -2.85 -5.99
CA VAL A 164 21.45 -2.49 -7.40
C VAL A 164 20.65 -3.46 -8.27
N PHE A 165 19.78 -2.91 -9.11
CA PHE A 165 19.03 -3.66 -10.10
C PHE A 165 19.50 -3.26 -11.48
N VAL A 166 19.79 -4.23 -12.34
CA VAL A 166 20.43 -3.99 -13.64
C VAL A 166 19.46 -4.38 -14.75
N ALA A 167 19.22 -3.46 -15.67
CA ALA A 167 18.49 -3.71 -16.90
C ALA A 167 19.46 -3.76 -18.08
N SER A 168 19.24 -4.73 -18.98
CA SER A 168 19.90 -4.77 -20.29
C SER A 168 19.22 -3.79 -21.23
N ASP A 169 19.41 -2.49 -20.97
CA ASP A 169 18.96 -1.40 -21.84
C ASP A 169 20.15 -0.84 -22.62
N LYS A 170 19.99 -0.65 -23.93
CA LYS A 170 21.04 -0.14 -24.82
C LYS A 170 20.40 0.73 -25.87
N GLU A 171 20.75 2.00 -25.89
CA GLU A 171 20.32 2.89 -26.96
C GLU A 171 21.25 4.08 -27.14
N ALA A 172 21.22 4.64 -28.34
CA ALA A 172 21.82 5.92 -28.67
C ALA A 172 20.78 7.03 -28.48
N ILE A 173 21.08 8.03 -27.66
CA ILE A 173 20.24 9.22 -27.49
C ILE A 173 20.72 10.30 -28.46
N PRO A 174 19.88 10.79 -29.38
CA PRO A 174 20.24 11.85 -30.32
C PRO A 174 20.70 13.13 -29.64
N PRO A 175 21.55 13.95 -30.29
CA PRO A 175 21.94 15.26 -29.77
C PRO A 175 20.73 16.17 -29.57
N LYS A 176 20.76 16.99 -28.52
CA LYS A 176 19.72 17.97 -28.20
C LYS A 176 18.32 17.37 -28.10
N SER A 177 18.23 16.14 -27.60
CA SER A 177 16.97 15.41 -27.47
C SER A 177 16.65 15.10 -26.01
N GLN A 178 15.37 14.82 -25.76
CA GLN A 178 14.84 14.34 -24.50
C GLN A 178 13.98 13.12 -24.79
N THR A 179 14.15 12.04 -24.03
CA THR A 179 13.42 10.78 -24.24
C THR A 179 12.98 10.21 -22.89
N VAL A 180 11.75 9.72 -22.82
CA VAL A 180 11.26 8.99 -21.64
C VAL A 180 11.35 7.50 -21.93
N ARG A 181 12.02 6.78 -21.04
CA ARG A 181 12.23 5.33 -21.10
C ARG A 181 11.44 4.61 -20.04
N TYR A 182 10.72 3.58 -20.46
CA TYR A 182 10.17 2.59 -19.57
C TYR A 182 11.15 1.42 -19.45
N VAL A 183 11.85 1.33 -18.33
CA VAL A 183 12.92 0.35 -18.10
C VAL A 183 12.44 -0.69 -17.10
N ASN A 184 12.59 -1.97 -17.45
CA ASN A 184 12.29 -3.08 -16.55
C ASN A 184 13.58 -3.61 -15.93
N PHE A 185 13.71 -3.48 -14.61
CA PHE A 185 14.85 -3.95 -13.83
C PHE A 185 14.63 -5.32 -13.18
N GLY A 186 13.49 -5.94 -13.45
CA GLY A 186 13.05 -7.14 -12.77
C GLY A 186 12.50 -6.86 -11.37
N LYS A 187 11.86 -7.87 -10.79
CA LYS A 187 11.17 -7.73 -9.51
C LYS A 187 12.13 -7.41 -8.37
N PHE A 188 11.73 -6.45 -7.54
CA PHE A 188 12.45 -5.99 -6.36
C PHE A 188 12.33 -6.97 -5.19
N TYR A 189 12.95 -8.14 -5.29
CA TYR A 189 12.93 -9.13 -4.22
C TYR A 189 13.98 -8.88 -3.12
N GLY A 190 13.65 -9.33 -1.90
CA GLY A 190 14.60 -9.42 -0.79
C GLY A 190 14.88 -8.10 -0.05
N PHE A 191 14.02 -7.10 -0.15
CA PHE A 191 14.03 -6.02 0.81
C PHE A 191 13.54 -6.54 2.16
N SER A 192 14.44 -6.68 3.14
CA SER A 192 14.10 -7.09 4.50
C SER A 192 14.41 -5.96 5.48
N ASN A 193 13.46 -5.05 5.66
CA ASN A 193 13.44 -4.11 6.77
C ASN A 193 11.98 -3.83 7.16
N GLU A 194 11.76 -3.05 8.21
CA GLU A 194 10.43 -2.81 8.80
C GLU A 194 9.42 -2.07 7.91
N ILE A 195 9.89 -1.35 6.88
CA ILE A 195 9.02 -0.57 5.98
C ILE A 195 8.62 -1.33 4.73
N PHE A 196 9.36 -2.37 4.33
CA PHE A 196 9.02 -3.19 3.18
C PHE A 196 7.99 -4.25 3.58
N TYR A 197 6.86 -4.26 2.86
CA TYR A 197 5.77 -5.18 3.13
C TYR A 197 6.11 -6.58 2.60
N ALA A 198 5.73 -7.63 3.35
CA ALA A 198 6.03 -9.03 3.06
C ALA A 198 5.98 -9.36 1.55
N GLY A 199 7.14 -9.67 0.96
CA GLY A 199 7.28 -9.97 -0.48
C GLY A 199 7.99 -8.91 -1.35
N GLY A 200 8.58 -7.86 -0.77
CA GLY A 200 9.62 -7.03 -1.40
C GLY A 200 9.19 -5.99 -2.46
N GLY A 201 8.03 -6.13 -3.07
CA GLY A 201 7.57 -5.22 -4.13
C GLY A 201 6.61 -4.10 -3.68
N ARG A 202 6.55 -3.78 -2.38
CA ARG A 202 5.63 -2.78 -1.79
C ARG A 202 6.20 -2.20 -0.50
N ILE A 203 5.82 -0.97 -0.18
CA ILE A 203 6.16 -0.31 1.08
C ILE A 203 4.91 -0.20 1.93
N ALA A 204 4.97 -0.64 3.19
CA ALA A 204 3.93 -0.41 4.19
C ALA A 204 4.47 0.51 5.28
N THR A 205 3.90 1.72 5.39
CA THR A 205 4.33 2.72 6.38
C THR A 205 3.15 3.57 6.87
N ASP A 206 3.27 4.09 8.08
CA ASP A 206 2.47 5.21 8.57
C ASP A 206 3.14 6.55 8.19
N LYS A 207 2.39 7.65 8.37
CA LYS A 207 2.79 9.00 7.94
C LYS A 207 3.98 9.54 8.73
N LYS A 208 4.05 9.23 10.03
CA LYS A 208 5.15 9.67 10.90
C LYS A 208 6.46 8.98 10.50
N THR A 209 6.43 7.66 10.34
CA THR A 209 7.57 6.86 9.89
C THR A 209 8.01 7.29 8.49
N ALA A 210 7.09 7.57 7.57
CA ALA A 210 7.43 8.03 6.23
C ALA A 210 8.12 9.41 6.22
N GLN A 211 7.80 10.29 7.16
CA GLN A 211 8.42 11.62 7.29
C GLN A 211 9.86 11.55 7.82
N SER A 212 10.21 10.52 8.58
CA SER A 212 11.55 10.33 9.14
C SER A 212 12.41 9.31 8.39
N THR A 213 11.84 8.57 7.45
CA THR A 213 12.57 7.52 6.72
C THR A 213 13.24 8.08 5.48
N MET A 214 14.56 7.89 5.41
CA MET A 214 15.36 8.17 4.22
C MET A 214 15.45 6.94 3.32
N LEU A 215 15.29 7.14 2.02
CA LEU A 215 15.40 6.10 1.00
C LEU A 215 16.38 6.55 -0.07
N GLU A 216 17.42 5.77 -0.29
CA GLU A 216 18.36 6.03 -1.37
C GLU A 216 17.79 5.54 -2.71
N LEU A 217 17.82 6.43 -3.70
CA LEU A 217 17.51 6.15 -5.10
C LEU A 217 18.62 6.74 -5.97
N GLY A 218 19.04 6.01 -6.99
CA GLY A 218 20.08 6.47 -7.89
C GLY A 218 20.11 5.70 -9.18
N ILE A 219 20.98 6.12 -10.07
CA ILE A 219 21.12 5.54 -11.40
C ILE A 219 22.60 5.44 -11.76
N SER A 220 22.94 4.35 -12.45
CA SER A 220 24.26 4.21 -13.06
C SER A 220 24.19 3.58 -14.44
N THR A 221 25.12 3.99 -15.29
CA THR A 221 25.25 3.46 -16.65
C THR A 221 26.67 3.69 -17.17
N LYS A 222 27.10 2.90 -18.15
CA LYS A 222 28.31 3.22 -18.93
C LYS A 222 27.91 4.10 -20.11
N LEU A 223 28.54 5.27 -20.23
CA LEU A 223 28.28 6.23 -21.29
C LEU A 223 29.41 6.19 -22.31
N ARG A 224 29.10 6.40 -23.58
CA ARG A 224 30.05 6.75 -24.63
C ARG A 224 29.59 8.05 -25.29
N ILE A 225 30.44 9.08 -25.19
CA ILE A 225 30.21 10.41 -25.75
C ILE A 225 31.44 10.76 -26.58
N ASP A 226 31.27 11.08 -27.86
CA ASP A 226 32.39 11.37 -28.79
C ASP A 226 33.48 10.30 -28.79
N GLY A 227 33.07 9.03 -28.70
CA GLY A 227 34.00 7.89 -28.66
C GLY A 227 34.75 7.70 -27.34
N LYS A 228 34.55 8.58 -26.34
CA LYS A 228 35.12 8.44 -25.00
C LYS A 228 34.14 7.73 -24.08
N GLU A 229 34.62 6.68 -23.42
CA GLU A 229 33.83 5.94 -22.44
C GLU A 229 33.99 6.52 -21.04
N SER A 230 32.88 6.59 -20.31
CA SER A 230 32.85 6.97 -18.89
C SER A 230 31.81 6.13 -18.14
N THR A 231 31.90 6.15 -16.81
CA THR A 231 30.88 5.54 -15.94
C THR A 231 30.12 6.65 -15.23
N PHE A 232 28.81 6.66 -15.42
CA PHE A 232 27.90 7.52 -14.69
C PHE A 232 27.38 6.77 -13.47
N LEU A 233 27.49 7.40 -12.29
CA LEU A 233 26.89 6.92 -11.06
C LEU A 233 26.52 8.12 -10.20
N LYS A 234 25.22 8.25 -9.92
CA LYS A 234 24.70 9.25 -8.98
C LYS A 234 23.59 8.64 -8.14
N THR A 235 23.62 8.91 -6.84
CA THR A 235 22.59 8.53 -5.88
C THR A 235 22.11 9.77 -5.13
N HIS A 236 20.89 9.70 -4.62
CA HIS A 236 20.31 10.73 -3.77
C HIS A 236 19.44 10.09 -2.68
N GLN A 237 19.41 10.73 -1.50
CA GLN A 237 18.58 10.29 -0.39
C GLN A 237 17.29 11.11 -0.36
N TYR A 238 16.15 10.42 -0.43
CA TYR A 238 14.84 11.04 -0.41
C TYR A 238 14.15 10.75 0.92
N ILE A 239 13.48 11.76 1.48
CA ILE A 239 12.48 11.52 2.52
C ILE A 239 11.32 10.76 1.87
N LEU A 240 10.98 9.59 2.40
CA LEU A 240 9.97 8.70 1.83
C LEU A 240 8.62 9.40 1.61
N ALA A 241 8.17 10.20 2.58
CA ALA A 241 6.93 10.96 2.49
C ALA A 241 6.85 11.91 1.27
N ASN A 242 8.00 12.37 0.75
CA ASN A 242 8.07 13.29 -0.38
C ASN A 242 7.96 12.59 -1.74
N ILE A 243 8.15 11.27 -1.79
CA ILE A 243 8.22 10.50 -3.03
C ILE A 243 7.15 9.42 -3.13
N ILE A 244 6.46 9.08 -2.04
CA ILE A 244 5.28 8.20 -2.10
C ILE A 244 4.05 8.99 -2.58
N LYS A 245 3.23 8.36 -3.43
CA LYS A 245 2.01 8.99 -3.96
C LYS A 245 0.92 9.06 -2.88
N GLN A 246 0.58 10.27 -2.47
CA GLN A 246 -0.62 10.56 -1.68
C GLN A 246 -1.74 10.82 -2.68
N ASN A 247 -2.52 9.78 -2.99
CA ASN A 247 -3.85 9.98 -3.57
C ASN A 247 -4.78 10.36 -2.45
#